data_AF-A0A2P8LB23-F1
#
_entry.id   AF-A0A2P8LB23-F1
#
_cell.length_a   1.000
_cell.length_b   1.000
_cell.length_c   1.000
_cell.angle_alpha   90.00
_cell.angle_beta   90.00
_cell.angle_gamma   90.00
#
_symmetry.space_group_name_H-M   'P 1'
#
loop_
_entity.id
_entity.type
_entity.pdbx_description
1 polymer ?
#
loop_
_entity_poly.entity_id
_entity_poly.type
_entity_poly.pdbx_seq_one_letter_code
_entity_poly.pdbx_strand_id
1 'polypeptide(L)'
;MGRVRRHRHGRRAVGGGVLIQTLGWRSLFLVNLPLGLLAVALSARLAASARQPRAAGWLRLTVQLFGSRVFSLCAAVSLVSALLLYGLMFLLGLYFQRTLGFSPLRTGVAFLPLTVLVSIGSLMAGQLVRAFGSRWLIGGALVLYVAGFGQLLMSGTSPDYALLVVPLPIIGLAAGLITPAATAALMNAVHPAQAGIAASTLNTARQIGAALGVALAGTLL
;
A
#
# COMPACT_ATOMS: atom_id res chain seq x y z
N MET A 1 -17.02 28.98 -39.83
CA MET A 1 -15.94 28.14 -40.41
C MET A 1 -14.76 28.14 -39.45
N GLY A 2 -14.49 27.03 -38.77
CA GLY A 2 -13.37 26.92 -37.81
C GLY A 2 -13.24 25.49 -37.33
N ARG A 3 -12.63 24.62 -38.16
CA ARG A 3 -12.48 23.19 -37.89
C ARG A 3 -11.47 22.97 -36.75
N VAL A 4 -11.95 22.45 -35.62
CA VAL A 4 -11.13 21.91 -34.54
C VAL A 4 -10.42 20.66 -35.06
N ARG A 5 -9.09 20.76 -35.27
CA ARG A 5 -8.22 19.63 -35.59
C ARG A 5 -8.13 18.71 -34.37
N ARG A 6 -8.77 17.55 -34.45
CA ARG A 6 -8.54 16.43 -33.51
C ARG A 6 -7.17 15.82 -33.81
N HIS A 7 -6.19 16.08 -32.95
CA HIS A 7 -4.91 15.37 -32.96
C HIS A 7 -5.14 13.90 -32.54
N ARG A 8 -4.92 12.97 -33.47
CA ARG A 8 -4.87 11.53 -33.22
C ARG A 8 -3.66 11.21 -32.34
N HIS A 9 -3.91 10.72 -31.13
CA HIS A 9 -2.90 10.07 -30.29
C HIS A 9 -2.81 8.58 -30.64
N GLY A 10 -1.70 8.19 -31.25
CA GLY A 10 -1.29 6.79 -31.35
C GLY A 10 -0.85 6.30 -29.96
N ARG A 11 -1.70 5.54 -29.29
CA ARG A 11 -1.44 4.98 -27.96
C ARG A 11 -1.24 3.47 -28.08
N ARG A 12 0.00 3.03 -27.90
CA ARG A 12 0.29 1.64 -27.50
C ARG A 12 -0.06 1.54 -26.02
N ALA A 13 -1.26 1.07 -25.74
CA ALA A 13 -1.78 0.93 -24.39
C ALA A 13 -1.53 -0.51 -23.90
N VAL A 14 -0.94 -0.65 -22.71
CA VAL A 14 -0.75 -1.92 -22.02
C VAL A 14 -2.03 -2.23 -21.21
N GLY A 15 -2.38 -3.51 -21.13
CA GLY A 15 -3.75 -4.04 -20.96
C GLY A 15 -4.68 -3.41 -19.91
N GLY A 16 -4.18 -2.91 -18.78
CA GLY A 16 -5.03 -2.29 -17.75
C GLY A 16 -5.65 -0.95 -18.18
N GLY A 17 -4.88 -0.11 -18.90
CA GLY A 17 -5.37 1.17 -19.40
C GLY A 17 -6.23 1.04 -20.66
N VAL A 18 -6.04 -0.05 -21.41
CA VAL A 18 -6.86 -0.39 -22.59
C VAL A 18 -8.28 -0.71 -22.14
N LEU A 19 -8.45 -1.63 -21.18
CA LEU A 19 -9.77 -2.10 -20.75
C LEU A 19 -10.69 -0.95 -20.34
N ILE A 20 -10.19 0.01 -19.56
CA ILE A 20 -10.99 1.16 -19.12
C ILE A 20 -11.30 2.11 -20.28
N GLN A 21 -10.37 2.29 -21.22
CA GLN A 21 -10.56 3.17 -22.38
C GLN A 21 -11.48 2.55 -23.46
N THR A 22 -11.53 1.23 -23.57
CA THR A 22 -12.30 0.53 -24.62
C THR A 22 -13.63 -0.01 -24.11
N LEU A 23 -13.67 -0.59 -22.92
CA LEU A 23 -14.84 -1.27 -22.33
C LEU A 23 -15.48 -0.46 -21.19
N GLY A 24 -14.91 0.70 -20.87
CA GLY A 24 -15.38 1.57 -19.80
C GLY A 24 -15.13 0.98 -18.40
N TRP A 25 -15.51 1.74 -17.37
CA TRP A 25 -15.31 1.37 -15.96
C TRP A 25 -15.96 0.02 -15.57
N ARG A 26 -16.99 -0.43 -16.31
CA ARG A 26 -17.67 -1.73 -16.10
C ARG A 26 -16.75 -2.92 -16.27
N SER A 27 -15.70 -2.80 -17.10
CA SER A 27 -14.75 -3.87 -17.36
C SER A 27 -14.01 -4.32 -16.09
N LEU A 28 -13.87 -3.43 -15.10
CA LEU A 28 -13.31 -3.76 -13.79
C LEU A 28 -14.14 -4.84 -13.10
N PHE A 29 -15.46 -4.77 -13.15
CA PHE A 29 -16.34 -5.76 -12.53
C PHE A 29 -16.33 -7.09 -13.28
N LEU A 30 -16.25 -7.04 -14.61
CA LEU A 30 -16.16 -8.25 -15.43
C LEU A 30 -14.89 -9.05 -15.15
N VAL A 31 -13.78 -8.40 -14.82
CA VAL A 31 -12.54 -9.07 -14.42
C VAL A 31 -12.57 -9.54 -12.96
N ASN A 32 -13.10 -8.71 -12.05
CA ASN A 32 -13.09 -9.05 -10.62
C ASN A 32 -14.15 -10.09 -10.24
N LEU A 33 -15.29 -10.15 -10.91
CA LEU A 33 -16.39 -11.07 -10.57
C LEU A 33 -15.97 -12.55 -10.69
N PRO A 34 -15.34 -13.02 -11.80
CA PRO A 34 -14.82 -14.38 -11.89
C PRO A 34 -13.78 -14.70 -10.83
N LEU A 35 -12.88 -13.74 -10.52
CA LEU A 35 -11.87 -13.90 -9.47
C LEU A 35 -12.52 -14.05 -8.09
N GLY A 36 -13.58 -13.27 -7.82
CA GLY A 36 -14.37 -13.38 -6.60
C GLY A 36 -15.06 -14.74 -6.47
N LEU A 37 -15.69 -15.22 -7.54
CA LEU A 37 -16.32 -16.54 -7.57
C LEU A 37 -15.29 -17.66 -7.33
N LEU A 38 -14.10 -17.55 -7.94
CA LEU A 38 -13.01 -18.49 -7.72
C LEU A 38 -12.55 -18.48 -6.26
N ALA A 39 -12.37 -17.29 -5.67
CA ALA A 39 -11.99 -17.16 -4.26
C ALA A 39 -13.04 -17.79 -3.32
N VAL A 40 -14.34 -17.62 -3.61
CA VAL A 40 -15.43 -18.26 -2.86
C VAL A 40 -15.37 -19.78 -2.99
N ALA A 41 -15.21 -20.31 -4.20
CA ALA A 41 -15.12 -21.75 -4.45
C ALA A 41 -13.92 -22.39 -3.72
N LEU A 42 -12.75 -21.74 -3.77
CA LEU A 42 -11.56 -22.19 -3.04
C LEU A 42 -11.75 -22.12 -1.52
N SER A 43 -12.35 -21.04 -1.01
CA SER A 43 -12.62 -20.88 0.43
C SER A 43 -13.59 -21.93 0.95
N ALA A 44 -14.66 -22.26 0.19
CA ALA A 44 -15.61 -23.30 0.57
C ALA A 44 -14.96 -24.68 0.68
N ARG A 45 -14.05 -25.01 -0.25
CA ARG A 45 -13.27 -26.26 -0.23
C ARG A 45 -12.35 -26.36 0.99
N LEU A 46 -11.70 -25.26 1.37
CA LEU A 46 -10.83 -25.19 2.54
C LEU A 46 -11.62 -25.22 3.86
N ALA A 47 -12.75 -24.50 3.92
CA ALA A 47 -13.60 -24.43 5.11
C ALA A 47 -14.24 -25.79 5.45
N ALA A 48 -14.60 -26.58 4.43
CA ALA A 48 -15.08 -27.95 4.64
C ALA A 48 -14.05 -28.86 5.35
N SER A 49 -12.76 -28.50 5.30
CA SER A 49 -11.66 -29.26 5.91
C SER A 49 -11.23 -28.72 7.29
N ALA A 50 -11.68 -27.52 7.70
CA ALA A 50 -11.19 -26.84 8.88
C ALA A 50 -12.26 -26.73 9.98
N ARG A 51 -12.09 -27.44 11.10
CA ARG A 51 -12.87 -27.18 12.32
C ARG A 51 -12.33 -25.92 13.01
N GLN A 52 -12.99 -24.78 12.82
CA GLN A 52 -12.64 -23.55 13.53
C GLN A 52 -13.36 -23.47 14.88
N PRO A 53 -12.65 -23.30 16.01
CA PRO A 53 -13.28 -22.95 17.27
C PRO A 53 -13.99 -21.60 17.13
N ARG A 54 -15.27 -21.53 17.52
CA ARG A 54 -15.99 -20.25 17.64
C ARG A 54 -15.32 -19.42 18.73
N ALA A 55 -14.54 -18.42 18.34
CA ALA A 55 -13.84 -17.54 19.27
C ALA A 55 -14.83 -16.54 19.91
N ALA A 56 -15.57 -16.98 20.92
CA ALA A 56 -16.21 -16.06 21.86
C ALA A 56 -15.10 -15.25 22.58
N GLY A 57 -15.15 -13.92 22.49
CA GLY A 57 -14.18 -13.04 23.16
C GLY A 57 -13.12 -12.37 22.28
N TRP A 58 -13.19 -12.47 20.95
CA TRP A 58 -12.24 -11.83 20.02
C TRP A 58 -12.09 -10.31 20.25
N LEU A 59 -13.17 -9.62 20.61
CA LEU A 59 -13.16 -8.18 20.91
C LEU A 59 -12.31 -7.87 22.14
N ARG A 60 -12.49 -8.65 23.22
CA ARG A 60 -11.71 -8.50 24.46
C ARG A 60 -10.24 -8.78 24.23
N LEU A 61 -9.93 -9.82 23.46
CA LEU A 61 -8.55 -10.17 23.12
C LEU A 61 -7.89 -9.09 22.26
N THR A 62 -8.61 -8.51 21.30
CA THR A 62 -8.12 -7.37 20.50
C THR A 62 -7.72 -6.20 21.40
N VAL A 63 -8.55 -5.82 22.36
CA VAL A 63 -8.24 -4.75 23.31
C VAL A 63 -7.03 -5.09 24.18
N GLN A 64 -6.91 -6.34 24.64
CA GLN A 64 -5.76 -6.81 25.43
C GLN A 64 -4.44 -6.74 24.63
N LEU A 65 -4.47 -6.99 23.32
CA LEU A 65 -3.28 -6.89 22.47
C LEU A 65 -2.69 -5.48 22.48
N PHE A 66 -3.52 -4.44 22.49
CA PHE A 66 -3.06 -3.04 22.61
C PHE A 66 -2.40 -2.71 23.96
N GLY A 67 -2.60 -3.54 24.99
CA GLY A 67 -1.84 -3.45 26.24
C GLY A 67 -0.35 -3.79 26.07
N SER A 68 0.02 -4.54 25.02
CA SER A 68 1.42 -4.84 24.72
C SER A 68 2.08 -3.69 23.98
N ARG A 69 3.21 -3.20 24.52
CA ARG A 69 4.01 -2.15 23.89
C ARG A 69 4.50 -2.55 22.49
N VAL A 70 4.88 -3.82 22.29
CA VAL A 70 5.34 -4.32 20.99
C VAL A 70 4.22 -4.28 19.96
N PHE A 71 3.02 -4.75 20.35
CA PHE A 71 1.85 -4.74 19.48
C PHE A 71 1.50 -3.32 19.05
N SER A 72 1.35 -2.41 20.02
CA SER A 72 0.95 -1.03 19.78
C SER A 72 1.95 -0.27 18.90
N LEU A 73 3.25 -0.49 19.07
CA LEU A 73 4.27 0.08 18.20
C LEU A 73 4.19 -0.49 16.77
N CYS A 74 4.01 -1.80 16.61
CA CYS A 74 3.86 -2.42 15.29
C CYS A 74 2.60 -1.91 14.57
N ALA A 75 1.49 -1.79 15.29
CA ALA A 75 0.23 -1.25 14.78
C ALA A 75 0.37 0.22 14.38
N ALA A 76 0.96 1.05 15.24
CA ALA A 76 1.17 2.47 14.97
C ALA A 76 2.08 2.70 13.75
N VAL A 77 3.24 2.03 13.71
CA VAL A 77 4.18 2.16 12.58
C VAL A 77 3.56 1.69 11.27
N SER A 78 2.80 0.59 11.31
CA SER A 78 2.12 0.07 10.11
C SER A 78 1.00 1.00 9.64
N LEU A 79 0.23 1.58 10.56
CA LEU A 79 -0.79 2.59 10.27
C LEU A 79 -0.17 3.84 9.65
N VAL A 80 0.89 4.39 10.26
CA VAL A 80 1.59 5.57 9.76
C VAL A 80 2.21 5.30 8.38
N SER A 81 2.87 4.15 8.20
CA SER A 81 3.43 3.75 6.91
C SER A 81 2.36 3.68 5.81
N ALA A 82 1.19 3.09 6.11
CA ALA A 82 0.08 3.05 5.16
C ALA A 82 -0.48 4.46 4.88
N LEU A 83 -0.69 5.27 5.91
CA LEU A 83 -1.14 6.65 5.76
C LEU A 83 -0.24 7.45 4.82
N LEU A 84 1.07 7.40 5.06
CA LEU A 84 2.07 8.08 4.25
C LEU A 84 2.09 7.56 2.81
N LEU A 85 2.13 6.24 2.61
CA LEU A 85 2.25 5.65 1.28
C LEU A 85 1.00 5.95 0.42
N TYR A 86 -0.19 5.63 0.94
CA TYR A 86 -1.43 5.79 0.18
C TYR A 86 -1.82 7.26 0.02
N GLY A 87 -1.58 8.10 1.03
CA GLY A 87 -1.73 9.55 0.92
C GLY A 87 -0.82 10.15 -0.14
N LEU A 88 0.46 9.75 -0.16
CA LEU A 88 1.42 10.17 -1.19
C LEU A 88 0.98 9.74 -2.60
N MET A 89 0.60 8.47 -2.77
CA MET A 89 0.14 7.93 -4.06
C MET A 89 -1.06 8.72 -4.59
N PHE A 90 -1.98 9.10 -3.71
CA PHE A 90 -3.14 9.89 -4.07
C PHE A 90 -2.76 11.33 -4.45
N LEU A 91 -2.00 12.04 -3.60
CA LEU A 91 -1.56 13.42 -3.86
C LEU A 91 -0.73 13.53 -5.14
N LEU A 92 0.31 12.71 -5.29
CA LEU A 92 1.13 12.72 -6.50
C LEU A 92 0.36 12.24 -7.72
N GLY A 93 -0.55 11.29 -7.56
CA GLY A 93 -1.40 10.81 -8.64
C GLY A 93 -2.31 11.92 -9.18
N LEU A 94 -2.85 12.76 -8.30
CA LEU A 94 -3.59 13.95 -8.67
C LEU A 94 -2.69 15.04 -9.24
N TYR A 95 -1.55 15.32 -8.62
CA TYR A 95 -0.60 16.31 -9.12
C TYR A 95 -0.14 15.99 -10.56
N PHE A 96 0.22 14.73 -10.82
CA PHE A 96 0.60 14.28 -12.15
C PHE A 96 -0.53 14.45 -13.17
N GLN A 97 -1.78 14.12 -12.81
CA GLN A 97 -2.90 14.17 -13.77
C GLN A 97 -3.50 15.56 -13.95
N ARG A 98 -3.68 16.31 -12.85
CA ARG A 98 -4.34 17.62 -12.84
C ARG A 98 -3.38 18.74 -13.18
N THR A 99 -2.14 18.68 -12.68
CA THR A 99 -1.15 19.74 -12.86
C THR A 99 -0.21 19.45 -14.02
N LEU A 100 0.40 18.25 -14.08
CA LEU A 100 1.30 17.89 -15.19
C LEU A 100 0.57 17.35 -16.43
N GLY A 101 -0.76 17.19 -16.38
CA GLY A 101 -1.57 16.71 -17.50
C GLY A 101 -1.27 15.27 -17.92
N PHE A 102 -0.70 14.45 -17.03
CA PHE A 102 -0.39 13.07 -17.33
C PHE A 102 -1.66 12.27 -17.55
N SER A 103 -1.61 11.36 -18.53
CA SER A 103 -2.66 10.35 -18.65
C SER A 103 -2.55 9.30 -17.55
N PRO A 104 -3.65 8.57 -17.23
CA PRO A 104 -3.63 7.52 -16.21
C PRO A 104 -2.50 6.48 -16.40
N LEU A 105 -2.21 6.12 -17.65
CA LEU A 105 -1.10 5.20 -17.97
C LEU A 105 0.26 5.80 -17.60
N ARG A 106 0.49 7.08 -17.93
CA ARG A 106 1.76 7.77 -17.63
C ARG A 106 1.94 7.99 -16.13
N THR A 107 0.86 8.29 -15.42
CA THR A 107 0.84 8.33 -13.95
C THR A 107 1.19 6.97 -13.35
N GLY A 108 0.61 5.88 -13.86
CA GLY A 108 0.98 4.53 -13.45
C GLY A 108 2.46 4.22 -13.69
N VAL A 109 3.00 4.60 -14.85
CA VAL A 109 4.44 4.46 -15.16
C VAL A 109 5.31 5.26 -14.21
N ALA A 110 4.93 6.50 -13.87
CA ALA A 110 5.66 7.33 -12.91
C ALA A 110 5.76 6.70 -11.51
N PHE A 111 4.78 5.87 -11.14
CA PHE A 111 4.77 5.15 -9.88
C PHE A 111 5.43 3.76 -9.92
N LEU A 112 5.84 3.27 -11.09
CA LEU A 112 6.51 1.97 -11.20
C LEU A 112 7.73 1.85 -10.28
N PRO A 113 8.65 2.83 -10.22
CA PRO A 113 9.82 2.73 -9.34
C PRO A 113 9.44 2.52 -7.87
N LEU A 114 8.43 3.24 -7.38
CA LEU A 114 7.89 3.02 -6.03
C LEU A 114 7.36 1.59 -5.88
N THR A 115 6.48 1.14 -6.78
CA THR A 115 5.84 -0.18 -6.64
C THR A 115 6.83 -1.33 -6.72
N VAL A 116 7.84 -1.23 -7.60
CA VAL A 116 8.90 -2.22 -7.74
C VAL A 116 9.70 -2.33 -6.45
N LEU A 117 10.07 -1.21 -5.85
CA LEU A 117 10.84 -1.22 -4.61
C LEU A 117 10.00 -1.63 -3.40
N VAL A 118 8.68 -1.39 -3.39
CA VAL A 118 7.77 -2.00 -2.40
C VAL A 118 7.82 -3.53 -2.51
N SER A 119 7.71 -4.07 -3.72
CA SER A 119 7.75 -5.52 -3.95
C SER A 119 9.10 -6.11 -3.54
N ILE A 120 10.21 -5.51 -3.97
CA ILE A 120 11.56 -5.96 -3.60
C ILE A 120 11.76 -5.93 -2.08
N GLY A 121 11.40 -4.81 -1.44
CA GLY A 121 11.47 -4.69 0.01
C GLY A 121 10.65 -5.78 0.71
N SER A 122 9.43 -6.03 0.24
CA SER A 122 8.57 -7.07 0.83
C SER A 122 9.13 -8.48 0.70
N LEU A 123 9.78 -8.79 -0.42
CA LEU A 123 10.38 -10.11 -0.66
C LEU A 123 11.65 -10.30 0.20
N MET A 124 12.46 -9.26 0.36
CA MET A 124 13.72 -9.32 1.11
C MET A 124 13.51 -9.17 2.63
N ALA A 125 12.38 -8.63 3.06
CA ALA A 125 12.14 -8.32 4.48
C ALA A 125 12.35 -9.53 5.40
N GLY A 126 11.92 -10.73 5.02
CA GLY A 126 12.11 -11.92 5.85
C GLY A 126 13.58 -12.28 6.08
N GLN A 127 14.43 -12.14 5.05
CA GLN A 127 15.86 -12.37 5.16
C GLN A 127 16.53 -11.28 6.02
N LEU A 128 16.16 -10.02 5.80
CA LEU A 128 16.70 -8.88 6.53
C LEU A 128 16.29 -8.88 8.00
N VAL A 129 15.06 -9.31 8.33
CA VAL A 129 14.61 -9.49 9.72
C VAL A 129 15.45 -10.56 10.42
N ARG A 130 15.78 -11.68 9.75
CA ARG A 130 16.65 -12.70 10.35
C ARG A 130 18.07 -12.20 10.58
N ALA A 131 18.60 -11.37 9.69
CA ALA A 131 19.96 -10.85 9.78
C ALA A 131 20.11 -9.71 10.82
N PHE A 132 19.18 -8.76 10.83
CA PHE A 132 19.31 -7.52 11.62
C PHE A 132 18.31 -7.41 12.79
N GLY A 133 17.28 -8.27 12.81
CA GLY A 133 16.16 -8.14 13.73
C GLY A 133 15.16 -7.06 13.31
N SER A 134 13.87 -7.26 13.65
CA SER A 134 12.80 -6.34 13.23
C SER A 134 12.98 -4.92 13.74
N ARG A 135 13.53 -4.72 14.95
CA ARG A 135 13.69 -3.38 15.55
C ARG A 135 14.58 -2.46 14.69
N TRP A 136 15.72 -2.99 14.23
CA TRP A 136 16.70 -2.21 13.48
C TRP A 136 16.27 -2.03 12.05
N LEU A 137 15.65 -3.06 11.46
CA LEU A 137 15.11 -2.97 10.11
C LEU A 137 13.99 -1.92 10.01
N ILE A 138 13.05 -1.91 10.97
CA ILE A 138 12.00 -0.89 11.03
C ILE A 138 12.60 0.50 11.26
N GLY A 139 13.54 0.64 12.19
CA GLY A 139 14.22 1.91 12.43
C GLY A 139 14.91 2.47 11.18
N GLY A 140 15.66 1.62 10.47
CA GLY A 140 16.29 1.99 9.20
C GLY A 140 15.28 2.38 8.12
N ALA A 141 14.19 1.62 7.98
CA ALA A 141 13.14 1.95 7.02
C ALA A 141 12.43 3.28 7.35
N LEU A 142 12.25 3.61 8.63
CA LEU A 142 11.71 4.92 9.04
C LEU A 142 12.66 6.07 8.68
N VAL A 143 13.98 5.88 8.80
CA VAL A 143 14.97 6.86 8.34
C VAL A 143 14.88 7.05 6.82
N LEU A 144 14.72 5.97 6.06
CA LEU A 144 14.50 6.05 4.60
C LEU A 144 13.22 6.83 4.25
N TYR A 145 12.14 6.66 5.01
CA TYR A 145 10.94 7.49 4.85
C TYR A 145 11.23 8.96 5.12
N VAL A 146 11.89 9.30 6.22
CA VAL A 146 12.24 10.69 6.54
C VAL A 146 13.09 11.30 5.43
N ALA A 147 14.05 10.56 4.89
CA ALA A 147 14.87 11.02 3.77
C ALA A 147 14.04 11.25 2.50
N GLY A 148 13.20 10.29 2.11
CA GLY A 148 12.37 10.38 0.90
C GLY A 148 11.32 11.49 0.97
N PHE A 149 10.55 11.56 2.06
CA PHE A 149 9.58 12.63 2.28
C PHE A 149 10.24 13.98 2.52
N GLY A 150 11.40 14.01 3.18
CA GLY A 150 12.20 15.22 3.37
C GLY A 150 12.68 15.81 2.05
N GLN A 151 13.12 14.98 1.11
CA GLN A 151 13.48 15.45 -0.23
C GLN A 151 12.27 16.00 -1.00
N LEU A 152 11.10 15.34 -0.91
CA LEU A 152 9.87 15.87 -1.49
C LEU A 152 9.50 17.24 -0.90
N LEU A 153 9.61 17.39 0.42
CA LEU A 153 9.37 18.67 1.11
C LEU A 153 10.31 19.77 0.61
N MET A 154 11.59 19.44 0.39
CA MET A 154 12.59 20.39 -0.11
C MET A 154 12.42 20.74 -1.61
N SER A 155 11.56 20.04 -2.34
CA SER A 155 11.41 20.25 -3.79
C SER A 155 10.59 21.48 -4.16
N GLY A 156 10.00 22.17 -3.17
CA GLY A 156 9.22 23.40 -3.38
C GLY A 156 7.85 23.16 -4.02
N THR A 157 7.23 24.24 -4.51
CA THR A 157 5.84 24.23 -4.99
C THR A 157 5.69 23.89 -6.47
N SER A 158 6.75 24.08 -7.28
CA SER A 158 6.79 23.75 -8.70
C SER A 158 8.02 22.91 -9.05
N PRO A 159 8.14 21.70 -8.48
CA PRO A 159 9.29 20.86 -8.67
C PRO A 159 9.37 20.29 -10.09
N ASP A 160 10.60 20.14 -10.59
CA ASP A 160 10.86 19.34 -11.77
C ASP A 160 10.41 17.89 -11.56
N TYR A 161 9.93 17.26 -12.63
CA TYR A 161 9.46 15.87 -12.60
C TYR A 161 10.50 14.89 -12.01
N ALA A 162 11.80 15.11 -12.27
CA ALA A 162 12.86 14.29 -11.72
C ALA A 162 12.88 14.33 -10.19
N LEU A 163 12.72 15.52 -9.59
CA LEU A 163 12.71 15.70 -8.13
C LEU A 163 11.48 15.05 -7.47
N LEU A 164 10.39 14.87 -8.21
CA LEU A 164 9.23 14.13 -7.73
C LEU A 164 9.41 12.62 -7.76
N VAL A 165 10.21 12.09 -8.70
CA VAL A 165 10.36 10.65 -8.93
C VAL A 165 11.57 10.05 -8.23
N VAL A 166 12.66 10.81 -8.08
CA VAL A 166 13.88 10.38 -7.36
C VAL A 166 13.64 9.79 -5.96
N PRO A 167 12.73 10.32 -5.11
CA PRO A 167 12.54 9.78 -3.76
C PRO A 167 11.63 8.56 -3.73
N LEU A 168 10.85 8.32 -4.79
CA LEU A 168 9.82 7.29 -4.86
C LEU A 168 10.36 5.86 -4.64
N PRO A 169 11.50 5.44 -5.22
CA PRO A 169 12.12 4.15 -4.93
C PRO A 169 12.44 3.96 -3.44
N ILE A 170 13.00 4.99 -2.78
CA ILE A 170 13.41 4.91 -1.37
C ILE A 170 12.18 4.79 -0.46
N ILE A 171 11.15 5.60 -0.73
CA ILE A 171 9.86 5.53 -0.05
C ILE A 171 9.21 4.14 -0.26
N GLY A 172 9.25 3.63 -1.49
CA GLY A 172 8.73 2.31 -1.82
C GLY A 172 9.45 1.20 -1.06
N LEU A 173 10.79 1.22 -1.04
CA LEU A 173 11.60 0.25 -0.32
C LEU A 173 11.30 0.27 1.18
N ALA A 174 11.24 1.46 1.79
CA ALA A 174 10.88 1.63 3.19
C ALA A 174 9.52 1.00 3.52
N ALA A 175 8.50 1.31 2.72
CA ALA A 175 7.16 0.76 2.88
C ALA A 175 7.13 -0.78 2.76
N GLY A 176 7.85 -1.31 1.77
CA GLY A 176 7.99 -2.75 1.52
C GLY A 176 8.66 -3.50 2.66
N LEU A 177 9.56 -2.85 3.41
CA LEU A 177 10.26 -3.45 4.55
C LEU A 177 9.45 -3.37 5.85
N ILE A 178 8.78 -2.24 6.11
CA ILE A 178 8.06 -2.00 7.37
C ILE A 178 6.98 -3.03 7.61
N THR A 179 6.15 -3.30 6.59
CA THR A 179 4.95 -4.14 6.76
C THR A 179 5.29 -5.59 7.16
N PRO A 180 6.19 -6.30 6.45
CA PRO A 180 6.57 -7.65 6.86
C PRO A 180 7.42 -7.66 8.14
N ALA A 181 8.27 -6.65 8.37
CA ALA A 181 9.08 -6.58 9.59
C ALA A 181 8.23 -6.39 10.85
N ALA A 182 7.22 -5.52 10.80
CA ALA A 182 6.25 -5.32 11.88
C ALA A 182 5.39 -6.56 12.08
N THR A 183 4.98 -7.23 10.99
CA THR A 183 4.24 -8.49 11.08
C THR A 183 5.09 -9.58 11.74
N ALA A 184 6.36 -9.72 11.38
CA ALA A 184 7.27 -10.68 11.99
C ALA A 184 7.54 -10.36 13.48
N ALA A 185 7.77 -9.09 13.82
CA ALA A 185 7.93 -8.66 15.21
C ALA A 185 6.71 -9.00 16.06
N LEU A 186 5.52 -8.76 15.50
CA LEU A 186 4.25 -9.06 16.15
C LEU A 186 4.07 -10.57 16.36
N MET A 187 4.28 -11.38 15.32
CA MET A 187 4.12 -12.83 15.40
C MET A 187 5.08 -13.48 16.40
N ASN A 188 6.28 -12.92 16.58
CA ASN A 188 7.22 -13.36 17.59
C ASN A 188 6.80 -12.99 19.03
N ALA A 189 5.91 -12.02 19.20
CA ALA A 189 5.51 -11.51 20.51
C ALA A 189 4.15 -12.05 21.00
N VAL A 190 3.38 -12.73 20.15
CA VAL A 190 2.04 -13.24 20.48
C VAL A 190 2.01 -14.76 20.50
N HIS A 191 1.15 -15.33 21.37
CA HIS A 191 0.94 -16.78 21.41
C HIS A 191 0.30 -17.26 20.08
N PRO A 192 0.66 -18.46 19.54
CA PRO A 192 0.13 -18.95 18.27
C PRO A 192 -1.40 -18.97 18.18
N ALA A 193 -2.09 -19.25 19.30
CA ALA A 193 -3.55 -19.22 19.38
C ALA A 193 -4.17 -17.83 19.13
N GLN A 194 -3.38 -16.76 19.30
CA GLN A 194 -3.81 -15.35 19.13
C GLN A 194 -3.30 -14.76 17.81
N ALA A 195 -2.45 -15.48 17.06
CA ALA A 195 -1.78 -14.98 15.86
C ALA A 195 -2.76 -14.48 14.80
N GLY A 196 -3.89 -15.19 14.61
CA GLY A 196 -4.93 -14.77 13.66
C GLY A 196 -5.54 -13.41 14.00
N ILE A 197 -5.93 -13.21 15.26
CA ILE A 197 -6.53 -11.95 15.74
C ILE A 197 -5.49 -10.82 15.74
N ALA A 198 -4.25 -11.12 16.11
CA ALA A 198 -3.16 -10.15 16.07
C ALA A 198 -2.87 -9.69 14.62
N ALA A 199 -2.76 -10.63 13.68
CA ALA A 199 -2.52 -10.33 12.27
C ALA A 199 -3.68 -9.55 11.63
N SER A 200 -4.93 -9.93 11.91
CA SER A 200 -6.10 -9.21 11.39
C SER A 200 -6.17 -7.79 11.95
N THR A 201 -5.91 -7.61 13.25
CA THR A 201 -5.91 -6.29 13.89
C THR A 201 -4.81 -5.39 13.33
N LEU A 202 -3.60 -5.93 13.14
CA LEU A 202 -2.50 -5.21 12.49
C LEU A 202 -2.86 -4.80 11.06
N ASN A 203 -3.54 -5.67 10.32
CA ASN A 203 -4.02 -5.34 8.97
C ASN A 203 -5.09 -4.25 8.99
N THR A 204 -6.03 -4.30 9.94
CA THR A 204 -7.03 -3.25 10.14
C THR A 204 -6.36 -1.91 10.41
N ALA A 205 -5.33 -1.86 11.26
CA ALA A 205 -4.57 -0.64 11.51
C ALA A 205 -3.94 -0.06 10.22
N ARG A 206 -3.40 -0.92 9.33
CA ARG A 206 -2.91 -0.48 8.01
C ARG A 206 -4.01 0.09 7.14
N GLN A 207 -5.16 -0.56 7.07
CA GLN A 207 -6.28 -0.10 6.24
C GLN A 207 -6.87 1.21 6.75
N ILE A 208 -6.96 1.39 8.07
CA ILE A 208 -7.31 2.67 8.67
C ILE A 208 -6.30 3.74 8.25
N GLY A 209 -5.01 3.46 8.37
CA GLY A 209 -3.96 4.37 7.92
C GLY A 209 -4.11 4.76 6.46
N ALA A 210 -4.28 3.78 5.57
CA ALA A 210 -4.49 4.00 4.13
C ALA A 210 -5.71 4.90 3.86
N ALA A 211 -6.84 4.61 4.50
CA ALA A 211 -8.07 5.39 4.34
C ALA A 211 -7.89 6.83 4.85
N LEU A 212 -7.27 7.02 6.02
CA LEU A 212 -6.96 8.35 6.56
C LEU A 212 -6.01 9.12 5.63
N GLY A 213 -4.99 8.46 5.09
CA GLY A 213 -4.03 9.08 4.17
C GLY A 213 -4.71 9.63 2.92
N VAL A 214 -5.58 8.83 2.30
CA VAL A 214 -6.37 9.26 1.13
C VAL A 214 -7.37 10.36 1.51
N ALA A 215 -8.08 10.23 2.63
CA ALA A 215 -9.07 11.21 3.07
C ALA A 215 -8.45 12.58 3.38
N LEU A 216 -7.38 12.62 4.17
CA LEU A 216 -6.67 13.87 4.52
C LEU A 216 -6.06 14.53 3.28
N ALA A 217 -5.47 13.72 2.40
CA ALA A 217 -4.97 14.20 1.12
C ALA A 217 -6.09 14.80 0.25
N GLY A 218 -7.28 14.20 0.29
CA GLY A 218 -8.47 14.68 -0.41
C GLY A 218 -9.03 16.00 0.13
N THR A 219 -8.94 16.25 1.43
CA THR A 219 -9.44 17.49 2.06
C THR A 219 -8.59 18.72 1.75
N LEU A 220 -7.37 18.55 1.24
CA LEU A 220 -6.43 19.63 0.90
C LEU A 220 -6.57 20.10 -0.55
N LEU A 221 -7.56 19.58 -1.30
CA LEU A 221 -7.87 19.88 -2.69
C LEU A 221 -9.06 20.83 -2.81
#